data_AF-A0A2U8KQ65-F1
#
_entry.id   AF-A0A2U8KQ65-F1
#
_cell.length_a   1.000
_cell.length_b   1.000
_cell.length_c   1.000
_cell.angle_alpha   90.00
_cell.angle_beta   90.00
_cell.angle_gamma   90.00
#
_symmetry.space_group_name_H-M   'P 1'
#
loop_
_entity.id
_entity.type
_entity.pdbx_description
1 polymer ?
#
loop_
_entity_poly.entity_id
_entity_poly.type
_entity_poly.pdbx_seq_one_letter_code
_entity_poly.pdbx_strand_id
1 'polypeptide(L)'
;EDRLTQPLLRMANGRYDKEGEFTPVSWDTAFDVMAEKFKAAIADKGPRGVGMFGSGQWTVWEGYAASKLFKAGFLSNNIDPNARHCMASAVGGFMRTFGIDEPMGCYDDMEHADDFVLWGS
;
A
#
# COMPACT_ATOMS: atom_id res chain seq x y z
N GLU A 1 8.05 22.72 4.86
CA GLU A 1 8.49 23.63 3.76
C GLU A 1 9.14 22.84 2.61
N ASP A 2 8.83 21.55 2.51
CA ASP A 2 9.56 20.50 1.79
C ASP A 2 8.60 19.52 1.09
N ARG A 3 7.36 19.96 0.83
CA ARG A 3 6.38 19.15 0.10
C ARG A 3 6.95 18.85 -1.28
N LEU A 4 6.96 17.58 -1.66
CA LEU A 4 7.36 17.15 -2.99
C LEU A 4 6.45 17.81 -4.05
N THR A 5 7.05 18.47 -5.04
CA THR A 5 6.34 19.17 -6.13
C THR A 5 6.63 18.62 -7.52
N GLN A 6 7.65 17.77 -7.66
CA GLN A 6 8.06 17.15 -8.92
C GLN A 6 8.49 15.69 -8.69
N PRO A 7 8.34 14.80 -9.68
CA PRO A 7 8.97 13.49 -9.65
C PRO A 7 10.49 13.61 -9.53
N LEU A 8 11.09 12.80 -8.67
CA LEU A 8 12.54 12.73 -8.49
C LEU A 8 13.02 11.34 -8.92
N LEU A 9 13.94 11.28 -9.88
CA LEU A 9 14.54 10.05 -10.36
C LEU A 9 16.03 10.05 -10.06
N ARG A 10 16.59 8.91 -9.67
CA ARG A 10 18.05 8.78 -9.54
C ARG A 10 18.69 8.73 -10.92
N MET A 11 19.56 9.69 -11.20
CA MET A 11 20.15 9.90 -12.51
C MET A 11 21.67 10.01 -12.43
N ALA A 12 22.36 9.44 -13.43
CA ALA A 12 23.78 9.69 -13.70
C ALA A 12 24.00 9.69 -15.22
N ASN A 13 24.81 10.63 -15.72
CA ASN A 13 25.11 10.77 -17.17
C ASN A 13 23.85 10.83 -18.06
N GLY A 14 22.80 11.52 -17.60
CA GLY A 14 21.57 11.74 -18.36
C GLY A 14 20.62 10.54 -18.45
N ARG A 15 20.85 9.46 -17.69
CA ARG A 15 19.99 8.27 -17.66
C ARG A 15 19.74 7.78 -16.22
N TYR A 16 18.73 6.93 -16.05
CA TYR A 16 18.48 6.24 -14.79
C TYR A 16 19.72 5.46 -14.34
N ASP A 17 20.13 5.67 -13.10
CA ASP A 17 21.20 4.93 -12.45
C ASP A 17 20.82 4.69 -10.98
N LYS A 18 21.05 3.47 -10.48
CA LYS A 18 20.68 3.12 -9.11
C LYS A 18 21.51 3.89 -8.07
N GLU A 19 22.75 4.19 -8.41
CA GLU A 19 23.70 4.94 -7.58
C GLU A 19 23.71 6.45 -7.91
N GLY A 20 22.80 6.90 -8.78
CA GLY A 20 22.66 8.30 -9.16
C GLY A 20 22.02 9.18 -8.08
N GLU A 21 22.12 10.49 -8.28
CA GLU A 21 21.52 11.52 -7.43
C GLU A 21 20.07 11.81 -7.83
N PHE A 22 19.24 12.19 -6.86
CA PHE A 22 17.86 12.57 -7.15
C PHE A 22 17.81 13.86 -7.98
N THR A 23 17.28 13.73 -9.19
CA THR A 23 17.13 14.82 -10.14
C THR A 23 15.65 14.94 -10.53
N PRO A 24 15.09 16.16 -10.57
CA PRO A 24 13.72 16.35 -11.05
C PRO A 24 13.53 15.90 -12.50
N VAL A 25 12.44 15.20 -12.77
CA VAL A 25 12.05 14.74 -14.11
C VAL A 25 10.56 15.00 -14.36
N SER A 26 10.11 14.92 -15.62
CA SER A 26 8.68 15.00 -15.93
C SER A 26 7.94 13.73 -15.49
N TRP A 27 6.61 13.83 -15.40
CA TRP A 27 5.76 12.65 -15.16
C TRP A 27 5.91 11.59 -16.26
N ASP A 28 6.04 12.01 -17.52
CA ASP A 28 6.22 11.09 -18.65
C ASP A 28 7.52 10.28 -18.49
N THR A 29 8.65 10.94 -18.19
CA THR A 29 9.92 10.24 -17.94
C THR A 29 9.84 9.31 -16.73
N ALA A 30 9.17 9.72 -15.65
CA ALA A 30 8.99 8.87 -14.48
C ALA A 30 8.19 7.60 -14.82
N PHE A 31 7.07 7.74 -15.52
CA PHE A 31 6.24 6.61 -15.92
C PHE A 31 6.90 5.73 -16.99
N ASP A 32 7.67 6.28 -17.93
CA ASP A 32 8.43 5.51 -18.91
C ASP A 32 9.40 4.54 -18.23
N VAL A 33 10.17 5.04 -17.26
CA VAL A 33 11.11 4.20 -16.49
C VAL A 33 10.36 3.18 -15.64
N MET A 34 9.28 3.56 -14.95
CA MET A 34 8.47 2.62 -14.17
C MET A 34 7.90 1.51 -15.06
N ALA A 35 7.34 1.85 -16.22
CA ALA A 35 6.77 0.90 -17.16
C ALA A 35 7.83 -0.05 -17.74
N GLU A 36 9.01 0.46 -18.10
CA GLU A 36 10.15 -0.36 -18.53
C GLU A 36 10.52 -1.40 -17.46
N LYS A 37 10.71 -0.95 -16.21
CA LYS A 37 11.12 -1.83 -15.10
C LYS A 37 10.03 -2.85 -14.74
N PHE A 38 8.76 -2.45 -14.69
CA PHE A 38 7.65 -3.37 -14.42
C PHE A 38 7.53 -4.43 -15.52
N LYS A 39 7.57 -4.02 -16.81
CA LYS A 39 7.51 -4.96 -17.94
C LYS A 39 8.68 -5.95 -17.91
N ALA A 40 9.90 -5.46 -17.66
CA ALA A 40 11.09 -6.32 -17.55
C ALA A 40 10.97 -7.32 -16.39
N ALA A 41 10.54 -6.87 -15.20
CA ALA A 41 10.37 -7.73 -14.04
C ALA A 41 9.29 -8.80 -14.25
N ILE A 42 8.17 -8.44 -14.88
CA ILE A 42 7.09 -9.39 -15.21
C ILE A 42 7.55 -10.38 -16.28
N ALA A 43 8.30 -9.94 -17.29
CA ALA A 43 8.82 -10.83 -18.33
C ALA A 43 9.82 -11.86 -17.77
N ASP A 44 10.67 -11.45 -16.83
CA ASP A 44 11.70 -12.31 -16.22
C ASP A 44 11.14 -13.25 -15.13
N LYS A 45 10.30 -12.73 -14.22
CA LYS A 45 9.88 -13.43 -12.99
C LYS A 45 8.38 -13.69 -12.88
N GLY A 46 7.62 -13.31 -13.91
CA GLY A 46 6.15 -13.35 -13.89
C GLY A 46 5.55 -12.36 -12.87
N PRO A 47 4.26 -12.50 -12.55
CA PRO A 47 3.54 -11.60 -11.62
C PRO A 47 4.16 -11.49 -10.22
N ARG A 48 4.93 -12.49 -9.78
CA ARG A 48 5.60 -12.49 -8.47
C ARG A 48 6.83 -11.57 -8.43
N GLY A 49 7.30 -11.06 -9.57
CA GLY A 49 8.43 -10.14 -9.68
C GLY A 49 8.12 -8.68 -9.32
N VAL A 50 6.84 -8.33 -9.16
CA VAL A 50 6.38 -6.97 -8.83
C VAL A 50 5.61 -6.97 -7.51
N GLY A 51 5.51 -5.80 -6.87
CA GLY A 51 4.78 -5.65 -5.61
C GLY A 51 4.40 -4.21 -5.30
N MET A 52 3.48 -4.03 -4.36
CA MET A 52 3.03 -2.75 -3.83
C MET A 52 2.86 -2.84 -2.31
N PHE A 53 3.38 -1.85 -1.60
CA PHE A 53 3.13 -1.69 -0.17
C PHE A 53 2.14 -0.53 0.01
N GLY A 54 0.92 -0.86 0.43
CA GLY A 54 -0.19 0.07 0.51
C GLY A 54 -0.31 0.77 1.87
N SER A 55 -1.41 1.50 2.06
CA SER A 55 -1.68 2.19 3.32
C SER A 55 -3.15 2.14 3.71
N GLY A 56 -3.42 2.00 5.02
CA GLY A 56 -4.73 2.26 5.62
C GLY A 56 -5.14 3.74 5.62
N GLN A 57 -4.22 4.63 5.25
CA GLN A 57 -4.48 6.07 5.07
C GLN A 57 -4.90 6.41 3.63
N TRP A 58 -4.97 5.42 2.74
CA TRP A 58 -5.58 5.64 1.43
C TRP A 58 -7.06 5.95 1.58
N THR A 59 -7.57 6.72 0.64
CA THR A 59 -9.00 6.73 0.39
C THR A 59 -9.48 5.34 -0.01
N VAL A 60 -10.77 5.08 0.20
CA VAL A 60 -11.40 3.81 -0.17
C VAL A 60 -11.17 3.49 -1.65
N TRP A 61 -11.29 4.49 -2.53
CA TRP A 61 -11.14 4.33 -3.97
C TRP A 61 -9.70 4.13 -4.43
N GLU A 62 -8.71 4.74 -3.77
CA GLU A 62 -7.29 4.46 -4.05
C GLU A 62 -6.95 3.00 -3.72
N GLY A 63 -7.37 2.51 -2.55
CA GLY A 63 -7.17 1.11 -2.16
C GLY A 63 -7.87 0.13 -3.11
N TYR A 64 -9.08 0.45 -3.56
CA TYR A 64 -9.81 -0.37 -4.53
C TYR A 64 -9.14 -0.36 -5.91
N ALA A 65 -8.69 0.81 -6.40
CA ALA A 65 -7.97 0.92 -7.66
C ALA A 65 -6.65 0.15 -7.63
N ALA A 66 -5.88 0.26 -6.55
CA ALA A 66 -4.64 -0.48 -6.32
C ALA A 66 -4.88 -2.00 -6.32
N SER A 67 -5.93 -2.45 -5.61
CA SER A 67 -6.34 -3.86 -5.57
C SER A 67 -6.67 -4.39 -6.97
N LYS A 68 -7.45 -3.65 -7.78
CA LYS A 68 -7.75 -4.03 -9.17
C LYS A 68 -6.50 -4.04 -10.05
N LEU A 69 -5.64 -3.03 -9.95
CA LEU A 69 -4.40 -2.95 -10.71
C LEU A 69 -3.52 -4.18 -10.48
N PHE A 70 -3.32 -4.55 -9.21
CA PHE A 70 -2.44 -5.68 -8.87
C PHE A 70 -3.09 -7.03 -9.10
N LYS A 71 -4.30 -7.26 -8.57
CA LYS A 71 -4.94 -8.58 -8.56
C LYS A 71 -5.53 -8.95 -9.90
N ALA A 72 -6.14 -7.99 -10.61
CA ALA A 72 -6.81 -8.25 -11.89
C ALA A 72 -5.95 -7.82 -13.09
N GLY A 73 -5.17 -6.74 -12.96
CA GLY A 73 -4.28 -6.27 -14.02
C GLY A 73 -2.98 -7.08 -14.10
N PHE A 74 -2.14 -6.97 -13.08
CA PHE A 74 -0.83 -7.64 -13.04
C PHE A 74 -0.89 -9.10 -12.61
N LEU A 75 -2.06 -9.61 -12.20
CA LEU A 75 -2.26 -10.97 -11.69
C LEU A 75 -1.32 -11.33 -10.53
N SER A 76 -1.03 -10.34 -9.68
CA SER A 76 -0.15 -10.46 -8.53
C SER A 76 -0.90 -10.20 -7.23
N ASN A 77 -0.68 -11.08 -6.25
CA ASN A 77 -1.15 -10.88 -4.89
C ASN A 77 -0.11 -10.22 -3.98
N ASN A 78 1.01 -9.74 -4.53
CA ASN A 78 2.03 -9.00 -3.80
C ASN A 78 1.59 -7.54 -3.53
N ILE A 79 0.44 -7.39 -2.87
CA ILE A 79 -0.10 -6.12 -2.39
C ILE A 79 -0.52 -6.31 -0.94
N ASP A 80 0.10 -5.57 -0.02
CA ASP A 80 -0.20 -5.62 1.41
C ASP A 80 0.01 -4.22 2.02
N PRO A 81 -0.83 -3.76 2.97
CA PRO A 81 -0.74 -2.41 3.51
C PRO A 81 0.08 -2.35 4.81
N ASN A 82 0.44 -1.13 5.22
CA ASN A 82 0.95 -0.87 6.57
C ASN A 82 0.00 -1.37 7.70
N ALA A 83 -1.31 -1.48 7.44
CA ALA A 83 -2.29 -2.05 8.38
C ALA A 83 -1.99 -3.52 8.75
N ARG A 84 -1.16 -4.23 7.98
CA ARG A 84 -0.59 -5.53 8.38
C ARG A 84 0.12 -5.47 9.73
N HIS A 85 0.81 -4.36 10.02
CA HIS A 85 1.51 -4.13 11.28
C HIS A 85 0.60 -3.64 12.40
N CYS A 86 -0.69 -3.40 12.13
CA CYS A 86 -1.63 -2.84 13.09
C CYS A 86 -2.78 -3.82 13.37
N MET A 87 -3.69 -4.01 12.41
CA MET A 87 -4.96 -4.68 12.64
C MET A 87 -4.96 -6.17 12.32
N ALA A 88 -3.89 -6.73 11.75
CA ALA A 88 -3.88 -8.12 11.28
C ALA A 88 -4.20 -9.15 12.38
N SER A 89 -3.72 -8.94 13.61
CA SER A 89 -4.04 -9.82 14.74
C SER A 89 -5.52 -9.75 15.13
N ALA A 90 -6.11 -8.54 15.12
CA ALA A 90 -7.53 -8.34 15.41
C ALA A 90 -8.41 -8.99 14.33
N VAL A 91 -8.15 -8.74 13.05
CA VAL A 91 -8.85 -9.37 11.92
C VAL A 91 -8.76 -10.90 12.01
N GLY A 92 -7.57 -11.43 12.31
CA GLY A 92 -7.38 -12.86 12.55
C GLY A 92 -8.26 -13.41 13.68
N GLY A 93 -8.41 -12.65 14.78
CA GLY A 93 -9.31 -12.97 15.89
C GLY A 93 -10.79 -12.95 15.48
N PHE A 94 -11.22 -11.90 14.77
CA PHE A 94 -12.60 -11.76 14.31
C PHE A 94 -13.02 -12.90 13.37
N MET A 95 -12.21 -13.20 12.36
CA MET A 95 -12.51 -14.28 11.41
C MET A 95 -12.58 -15.66 12.09
N ARG A 96 -11.78 -15.90 13.13
CA ARG A 96 -11.78 -17.16 13.87
C ARG A 96 -12.99 -17.33 14.79
N THR A 97 -13.44 -16.24 15.41
CA THR A 97 -14.51 -16.28 16.43
C THR A 97 -15.89 -16.06 15.83
N PHE A 98 -16.00 -15.15 14.87
CA PHE A 98 -17.29 -14.67 14.34
C PHE A 98 -17.49 -14.93 12.85
N GLY A 99 -16.42 -15.23 12.10
CA GLY A 99 -16.49 -15.46 10.64
C GLY A 99 -16.75 -14.21 9.80
N ILE A 100 -16.79 -13.04 10.43
CA ILE A 100 -16.90 -11.71 9.83
C ILE A 100 -15.99 -10.75 10.61
N ASP A 101 -15.46 -9.74 9.91
CA ASP A 101 -14.53 -8.75 10.47
C ASP A 101 -15.25 -7.56 11.12
N GLU A 102 -14.48 -6.76 11.86
CA GLU A 102 -14.86 -5.54 12.58
C GLU A 102 -15.74 -5.73 13.84
N PRO A 103 -15.74 -4.73 14.77
CA PRO A 103 -16.55 -4.78 15.99
C PRO A 103 -18.05 -4.82 15.73
N MET A 104 -18.79 -5.47 16.64
CA MET A 104 -20.27 -5.46 16.62
C MET A 104 -20.90 -4.26 17.36
N GLY A 105 -20.14 -3.60 18.22
CA GLY A 105 -20.55 -2.40 18.95
C GLY A 105 -20.23 -1.11 18.19
N CYS A 106 -20.41 0.03 18.85
CA CYS A 106 -20.10 1.33 18.28
C CYS A 106 -19.69 2.33 19.37
N TYR A 107 -19.37 3.57 19.00
CA TYR A 107 -18.88 4.54 19.99
C TYR A 107 -19.94 4.95 21.03
N ASP A 108 -21.23 4.84 20.71
CA ASP A 108 -22.33 5.09 21.65
C ASP A 108 -22.26 4.20 22.91
N ASP A 109 -21.55 3.06 22.86
CA ASP A 109 -21.34 2.20 24.03
C ASP A 109 -20.57 2.94 25.14
N MET A 110 -19.78 3.97 24.80
CA MET A 110 -19.05 4.77 25.78
C MET A 110 -19.99 5.61 26.67
N GLU A 111 -21.14 6.05 26.17
CA GLU A 111 -22.11 6.82 26.96
C GLU A 111 -22.99 5.95 27.86
N HIS A 112 -23.03 4.63 27.59
CA HIS A 112 -23.93 3.69 28.27
C HIS A 112 -23.19 2.69 29.18
N ALA A 113 -21.85 2.62 29.10
CA ALA A 113 -21.05 1.73 29.93
C ALA A 113 -20.84 2.31 31.34
N ASP A 114 -21.04 1.47 32.37
CA ASP A 114 -20.72 1.83 33.75
C ASP A 114 -19.23 1.62 34.09
N ASP A 115 -18.56 0.71 33.38
CA ASP A 115 -17.18 0.30 33.63
C ASP A 115 -16.37 0.19 32.32
N PHE A 116 -15.10 0.61 32.35
CA PHE A 116 -14.16 0.51 31.23
C PHE A 116 -12.93 -0.33 31.61
N VAL A 117 -12.61 -1.34 30.80
CA VAL A 117 -11.42 -2.19 30.99
C VAL A 117 -10.49 -2.06 29.79
N LEU A 118 -9.34 -1.41 29.98
CA LEU A 118 -8.35 -1.16 28.92
C LEU A 118 -7.23 -2.21 28.96
N TRP A 119 -7.20 -3.12 27.99
CA TRP A 119 -6.18 -4.16 27.86
C TRP A 119 -4.92 -3.65 27.12
N GLY A 120 -4.25 -2.65 27.69
CA GLY A 120 -3.01 -2.07 27.13
C GLY A 120 -3.23 -1.15 25.92
N SER A 121 -4.45 -0.65 25.75
CA SER A 121 -4.83 0.38 24.78
C SER A 121 -4.23 1.75 25.12
#